data_AF-A0A1Z9YTX9-F1
#
_entry.id   AF-A0A1Z9YTX9-F1
#
_cell.length_a   1.000
_cell.length_b   1.000
_cell.length_c   1.000
_cell.angle_alpha   90.00
_cell.angle_beta   90.00
_cell.angle_gamma   90.00
#
_symmetry.space_group_name_H-M   'P 1'
#
loop_
_entity.id
_entity.type
_entity.pdbx_description
1 polymer ?
#
loop_
_entity_poly.entity_id
_entity_poly.type
_entity_poly.pdbx_seq_one_letter_code
_entity_poly.pdbx_strand_id
1 'polypeptide(L)'
;MSYTKLTRDQIAERVAQDIPDGAYVNLGIGLPTKIASYLPSDKDVFLHSENGLLAFGPPPAKGEEDPELINAGKEYVTMLQGGCFFHHGDSFAMMRGGHLDIAVLGAFQIAENGDLANWHTGAKDAIPAVGGAMDLAVGAKKVF
;
A
#
# COMPACT_ATOMS: atom_id res chain seq x y z
N MET A 1 9.55 23.55 22.09
CA MET A 1 8.57 22.44 21.99
C MET A 1 9.33 21.14 22.12
N SER A 2 8.93 20.24 23.03
CA SER A 2 9.46 18.87 23.09
C SER A 2 8.71 18.04 22.04
N TYR A 3 9.43 17.51 21.07
CA TYR A 3 8.87 16.59 20.07
C TYR A 3 8.93 15.16 20.61
N THR A 4 7.77 14.50 20.72
CA THR A 4 7.70 13.07 21.04
C THR A 4 7.54 12.28 19.76
N LYS A 5 8.53 11.42 19.46
CA LYS A 5 8.49 10.56 18.28
C LYS A 5 7.36 9.53 18.41
N LEU A 6 6.53 9.43 17.37
CA LEU A 6 5.50 8.38 17.29
C LEU A 6 6.12 6.99 17.13
N THR A 7 5.49 5.99 17.72
CA THR A 7 5.80 4.59 17.42
C THR A 7 5.34 4.23 16.00
N ARG A 8 5.83 3.11 15.46
CA ARG A 8 5.40 2.63 14.14
C ARG A 8 3.88 2.41 14.06
N ASP A 9 3.30 1.87 15.13
CA ASP A 9 1.86 1.63 15.20
C ASP A 9 1.07 2.93 15.26
N GLN A 10 1.54 3.93 16.03
CA GLN A 10 0.92 5.26 16.06
C GLN A 10 0.99 5.99 14.71
N ILE A 11 2.07 5.79 13.94
CA ILE A 11 2.17 6.32 12.58
C ILE A 11 1.11 5.66 11.67
N ALA A 12 1.01 4.33 11.70
CA ALA A 12 0.04 3.61 10.88
C ALA A 12 -1.41 3.98 11.24
N GLU A 13 -1.73 4.05 12.54
CA GLU A 13 -3.02 4.50 13.05
C GLU A 13 -3.35 5.93 12.59
N ARG A 14 -2.38 6.85 12.71
CA ARG A 14 -2.56 8.24 12.28
C ARG A 14 -2.89 8.35 10.79
N VAL A 15 -2.18 7.59 9.93
CA VAL A 15 -2.43 7.58 8.48
C VAL A 15 -3.78 6.95 8.15
N ALA A 16 -4.18 5.88 8.84
CA ALA A 16 -5.49 5.24 8.65
C ALA A 16 -6.65 6.22 8.85
N GLN A 17 -6.53 7.14 9.82
CA GLN A 17 -7.54 8.18 10.06
C GLN A 17 -7.63 9.23 8.95
N ASP A 18 -6.53 9.48 8.22
CA ASP A 18 -6.50 10.44 7.10
C ASP A 18 -7.09 9.85 5.80
N ILE A 19 -7.36 8.54 5.75
CA ILE A 19 -7.99 7.89 4.59
C ILE A 19 -9.49 8.22 4.57
N PRO A 20 -10.00 8.80 3.46
CA PRO A 20 -11.42 9.09 3.30
C PRO A 20 -12.24 7.81 3.14
N ASP A 21 -13.51 7.90 3.51
CA ASP A 21 -14.51 6.89 3.14
C ASP A 21 -14.65 6.82 1.60
N GLY A 22 -14.79 5.61 1.07
CA GLY A 22 -14.88 5.30 -0.37
C GLY A 22 -13.56 5.34 -1.14
N ALA A 23 -12.41 5.50 -0.48
CA ALA A 23 -11.13 5.68 -1.16
C ALA A 23 -10.53 4.38 -1.73
N TYR A 24 -9.93 4.47 -2.91
CA TYR A 24 -9.11 3.43 -3.51
C TYR A 24 -7.64 3.62 -3.13
N VAL A 25 -7.09 2.69 -2.35
CA VAL A 25 -5.80 2.86 -1.67
C VAL A 25 -4.84 1.74 -2.02
N ASN A 26 -3.60 2.09 -2.35
CA ASN A 26 -2.50 1.13 -2.39
C ASN A 26 -1.53 1.37 -1.23
N LEU A 27 -1.16 0.28 -0.55
CA LEU A 27 -0.25 0.30 0.59
C LEU A 27 1.06 -0.39 0.21
N GLY A 28 2.15 0.36 0.17
CA GLY A 28 3.49 -0.18 -0.09
C GLY A 28 3.94 -1.15 1.00
N ILE A 29 4.85 -2.07 0.65
CA ILE A 29 5.38 -3.08 1.57
C ILE A 29 6.06 -2.41 2.78
N GLY A 30 5.89 -2.99 3.98
CA GLY A 30 6.61 -2.60 5.19
C GLY A 30 5.74 -1.90 6.21
N LEU A 31 6.03 -0.63 6.53
CA LEU A 31 5.17 0.12 7.46
C LEU A 31 3.76 0.39 6.88
N PRO A 32 3.58 0.72 5.58
CA PRO A 32 2.25 1.03 5.08
C PRO A 32 1.27 -0.13 5.15
N THR A 33 1.69 -1.40 4.99
CA THR A 33 0.77 -2.55 5.10
C THR A 33 0.12 -2.66 6.49
N LYS A 34 0.76 -2.18 7.55
CA LYS A 34 0.16 -2.12 8.90
C LYS A 34 -1.09 -1.24 8.96
N ILE A 35 -1.23 -0.26 8.06
CA ILE A 35 -2.38 0.67 8.03
C ILE A 35 -3.69 -0.11 7.86
N ALA A 36 -3.69 -1.22 7.11
CA ALA A 36 -4.87 -2.05 6.88
C ALA A 36 -5.51 -2.55 8.20
N SER A 37 -4.70 -2.78 9.24
CA SER A 37 -5.18 -3.23 10.56
C SER A 37 -5.79 -2.11 11.42
N TYR A 38 -5.63 -0.85 11.01
CA TYR A 38 -6.14 0.33 11.73
C TYR A 38 -7.24 1.06 10.94
N LEU A 39 -7.67 0.53 9.80
CA LEU A 39 -8.77 1.09 9.04
C LEU A 39 -10.07 1.07 9.87
N PRO A 40 -10.80 2.19 9.97
CA PRO A 40 -12.05 2.24 10.72
C PRO A 40 -13.09 1.29 10.13
N SER A 41 -13.81 0.56 10.99
CA SER A 41 -14.83 -0.40 10.55
C SER A 41 -16.12 0.24 10.02
N ASP A 42 -16.26 1.56 10.18
CA ASP A 42 -17.37 2.38 9.70
C ASP A 42 -17.10 3.09 8.36
N LYS A 43 -15.95 2.82 7.73
CA LYS A 43 -15.57 3.35 6.41
C LYS A 43 -15.33 2.22 5.41
N ASP A 44 -15.75 2.44 4.18
CA ASP A 44 -15.41 1.59 3.05
C ASP A 44 -14.07 2.07 2.45
N VAL A 45 -13.02 1.26 2.60
CA VAL A 45 -11.70 1.52 2.00
C VAL A 45 -11.31 0.34 1.13
N PHE A 46 -11.08 0.60 -0.15
CA PHE A 46 -10.82 -0.43 -1.15
C PHE A 46 -9.32 -0.57 -1.38
N LEU A 47 -8.73 -1.65 -0.84
CA LEU A 47 -7.30 -1.91 -0.99
C LEU A 47 -6.98 -2.51 -2.36
N HIS A 48 -6.02 -1.89 -3.05
CA HIS A 48 -5.45 -2.32 -4.31
C HIS A 48 -4.10 -3.01 -4.08
N SER A 49 -3.86 -4.15 -4.73
CA SER A 49 -2.57 -4.83 -4.75
C SER A 49 -2.03 -4.90 -6.18
N GLU A 50 -0.77 -4.49 -6.37
CA GLU A 50 -0.16 -4.32 -7.71
C GLU A 50 -0.09 -5.62 -8.53
N ASN A 51 -0.13 -6.78 -7.86
CA ASN A 51 -0.18 -8.10 -8.49
C ASN A 51 -1.57 -8.50 -9.01
N GLY A 52 -2.57 -7.60 -9.01
CA GLY A 52 -3.84 -7.79 -9.72
C GLY A 52 -5.07 -7.99 -8.84
N LEU A 53 -5.11 -7.40 -7.65
CA LEU A 53 -6.24 -7.50 -6.72
C LEU A 53 -6.83 -6.13 -6.40
N LEU A 54 -8.15 -6.08 -6.26
CA LEU A 54 -8.85 -4.93 -5.69
C LEU A 54 -9.90 -5.38 -4.68
N ALA A 55 -10.00 -4.63 -3.58
CA ALA A 55 -10.87 -4.91 -2.43
C ALA A 55 -10.59 -6.29 -1.82
N PHE A 56 -9.30 -6.58 -1.56
CA PHE A 56 -8.90 -7.72 -0.75
C PHE A 56 -9.05 -7.43 0.75
N GLY A 57 -9.24 -8.47 1.55
CA GLY A 57 -9.48 -8.42 2.98
C GLY A 57 -8.27 -8.84 3.83
N PRO A 58 -8.45 -9.01 5.15
CA PRO A 58 -7.39 -9.46 6.06
C PRO A 58 -6.92 -10.88 5.72
N PRO A 59 -5.79 -11.33 6.29
CA PRO A 59 -5.33 -12.71 6.15
C PRO A 59 -6.40 -13.73 6.55
N PRO A 60 -6.46 -14.90 5.88
CA PRO A 60 -7.41 -15.95 6.21
C PRO A 60 -7.12 -16.58 7.57
N ALA A 61 -8.07 -17.36 8.09
CA ALA A 61 -7.83 -18.16 9.28
C ALA A 61 -6.75 -19.23 9.01
N LYS A 62 -6.05 -19.65 10.07
CA LYS A 62 -5.01 -20.67 9.96
C LYS A 62 -5.58 -21.98 9.38
N GLY A 63 -4.99 -22.47 8.30
CA GLY A 63 -5.43 -23.66 7.56
C GLY A 63 -6.37 -23.37 6.39
N GLU A 64 -6.78 -22.12 6.20
CA GLU A 64 -7.61 -21.65 5.07
C GLU A 64 -6.80 -20.81 4.07
N GLU A 65 -5.45 -20.87 4.14
CA GLU A 65 -4.57 -20.14 3.22
C GLU A 65 -4.70 -20.67 1.79
N ASP A 66 -4.87 -19.76 0.83
CA ASP A 66 -4.80 -20.07 -0.60
C ASP A 66 -3.44 -19.58 -1.17
N PRO A 67 -2.58 -20.49 -1.67
CA PRO A 67 -1.28 -20.12 -2.23
C PRO A 67 -1.35 -19.18 -3.44
N GLU A 68 -2.48 -19.12 -4.14
CA GLU A 68 -2.69 -18.26 -5.31
C GLU A 68 -3.28 -16.89 -4.93
N LEU A 69 -3.72 -16.70 -3.69
CA LEU A 69 -4.31 -15.43 -3.20
C LEU A 69 -3.38 -14.71 -2.22
N ILE A 70 -2.45 -13.95 -2.78
CA ILE A 70 -1.45 -13.17 -2.04
C ILE A 70 -1.48 -11.69 -2.42
N ASN A 71 -1.09 -10.82 -1.50
CA ASN A 71 -0.81 -9.42 -1.82
C ASN A 71 0.61 -9.22 -2.40
N ALA A 72 0.95 -7.98 -2.74
CA ALA A 72 2.27 -7.59 -3.26
C ALA A 72 3.43 -7.92 -2.29
N GLY A 73 3.14 -7.96 -0.98
CA GLY A 73 4.07 -8.37 0.08
C GLY A 73 4.26 -9.88 0.22
N LYS A 74 3.60 -10.69 -0.61
CA LYS A 74 3.56 -12.16 -0.55
C LYS A 74 2.91 -12.70 0.73
N GLU A 75 2.00 -11.92 1.31
CA GLU A 75 1.18 -12.34 2.45
C GLU A 75 -0.16 -12.89 1.93
N TYR A 76 -0.67 -13.94 2.57
CA TYR A 76 -2.01 -14.46 2.26
C TYR A 76 -3.08 -13.44 2.63
N VAL A 77 -4.06 -13.29 1.76
CA VAL A 77 -5.20 -12.40 1.95
C VAL A 77 -6.51 -13.13 1.65
N THR A 78 -7.62 -12.50 2.01
CA THR A 78 -8.97 -12.93 1.61
C THR A 78 -9.49 -11.99 0.53
N MET A 79 -10.61 -12.35 -0.12
CA MET A 79 -11.31 -11.44 -1.04
C MET A 79 -12.59 -10.94 -0.38
N LEU A 80 -12.82 -9.62 -0.40
CA LEU A 80 -14.08 -9.04 0.10
C LEU A 80 -15.19 -9.19 -0.95
N GLN A 81 -16.44 -9.04 -0.51
CA GLN A 81 -17.57 -9.00 -1.42
C GLN A 81 -17.41 -7.86 -2.43
N GLY A 82 -17.51 -8.17 -3.72
CA GLY A 82 -17.31 -7.20 -4.80
C GLY A 82 -15.84 -6.97 -5.19
N GLY A 83 -14.89 -7.62 -4.50
CA GLY A 83 -13.49 -7.61 -4.92
C GLY A 83 -13.27 -8.34 -6.24
N CYS A 84 -12.20 -7.97 -6.94
CA CYS A 84 -11.93 -8.46 -8.28
C CYS A 84 -10.45 -8.77 -8.51
N PHE A 85 -10.25 -9.64 -9.50
CA PHE A 85 -8.95 -10.01 -10.03
C PHE A 85 -8.77 -9.38 -11.41
N PHE A 86 -7.54 -9.00 -11.73
CA PHE A 86 -7.19 -8.49 -13.05
C PHE A 86 -5.73 -8.82 -13.38
N HIS A 87 -5.40 -8.79 -14.67
CA HIS A 87 -4.03 -9.02 -15.10
C HIS A 87 -3.13 -7.88 -14.58
N HIS A 88 -1.85 -8.17 -14.26
CA HIS A 88 -0.94 -7.13 -13.75
C HIS A 88 -0.81 -5.94 -14.73
N GLY A 89 -0.94 -6.16 -16.04
CA GLY A 89 -1.00 -5.08 -17.03
C GLY A 89 -2.13 -4.07 -16.77
N ASP A 90 -3.31 -4.55 -16.37
CA ASP A 90 -4.47 -3.72 -16.03
C ASP A 90 -4.28 -3.04 -14.66
N SER A 91 -3.64 -3.74 -13.71
CA SER A 91 -3.23 -3.19 -12.41
C SER A 91 -2.36 -1.94 -12.58
N PHE A 92 -1.31 -2.06 -13.39
CA PHE A 92 -0.43 -0.93 -13.70
C PHE A 92 -1.11 0.14 -14.57
N ALA A 93 -2.13 -0.20 -15.36
CA ALA A 93 -2.97 0.78 -16.04
C ALA A 93 -3.84 1.57 -15.05
N MET A 94 -4.39 0.91 -14.02
CA MET A 94 -5.12 1.56 -12.93
C MET A 94 -4.22 2.53 -12.15
N MET A 95 -3.01 2.09 -11.79
CA MET A 95 -2.00 2.91 -11.11
C MET A 95 -1.61 4.13 -11.95
N ARG A 96 -1.07 3.91 -13.16
CA ARG A 96 -0.59 5.00 -14.03
C ARG A 96 -1.70 5.89 -14.58
N GLY A 97 -2.93 5.37 -14.67
CA GLY A 97 -4.10 6.08 -15.16
C GLY A 97 -4.73 7.06 -14.15
N GLY A 98 -4.20 7.14 -12.92
CA GLY A 98 -4.76 8.05 -11.92
C GLY A 98 -6.04 7.57 -11.27
N HIS A 99 -6.28 6.25 -11.27
CA HIS A 99 -7.50 5.67 -10.73
C HIS A 99 -7.40 5.34 -9.23
N LEU A 100 -6.18 5.33 -8.67
CA LEU A 100 -5.96 5.21 -7.23
C LEU A 100 -6.01 6.59 -6.57
N ASP A 101 -6.79 6.71 -5.50
CA ASP A 101 -6.91 7.97 -4.77
C ASP A 101 -5.67 8.25 -3.92
N ILE A 102 -5.14 7.21 -3.27
CA ILE A 102 -4.01 7.31 -2.34
C ILE A 102 -3.04 6.16 -2.58
N ALA A 103 -1.74 6.46 -2.66
CA ALA A 103 -0.68 5.49 -2.44
C ALA A 103 0.08 5.87 -1.16
N VAL A 104 0.33 4.91 -0.27
CA VAL A 104 1.16 5.13 0.91
C VAL A 104 2.47 4.37 0.77
N LEU A 105 3.60 5.08 0.77
CA LEU A 105 4.91 4.52 0.45
C LEU A 105 5.88 4.69 1.63
N GLY A 106 6.71 3.66 1.85
CA GLY A 106 7.90 3.83 2.68
C GLY A 106 8.93 4.72 1.98
N ALA A 107 9.77 5.40 2.75
CA ALA A 107 10.85 6.23 2.24
C ALA A 107 12.14 6.09 3.07
N PHE A 108 13.29 6.14 2.40
CA PHE A 108 14.57 6.36 3.05
C PHE A 108 14.80 7.85 3.27
N GLN A 109 14.48 8.66 2.26
CA GLN A 109 14.60 10.12 2.29
C GLN A 109 13.46 10.74 1.49
N ILE A 110 12.99 11.88 1.98
CA ILE A 110 12.07 12.80 1.29
C ILE A 110 12.76 14.16 1.26
N ALA A 111 12.89 14.76 0.08
CA ALA A 111 13.39 16.12 -0.05
C ALA A 111 12.25 17.15 0.11
N GLU A 112 12.59 18.40 0.42
CA GLU A 112 11.62 19.48 0.63
C GLU A 112 10.74 19.76 -0.60
N ASN A 113 11.26 19.49 -1.80
CA ASN A 113 10.54 19.59 -3.07
C ASN A 113 9.61 18.39 -3.36
N GLY A 114 9.57 17.39 -2.49
CA GLY A 114 8.76 16.19 -2.65
C GLY A 114 9.48 15.02 -3.33
N ASP A 115 10.78 15.11 -3.65
CA ASP A 115 11.49 13.98 -4.24
C ASP A 115 11.55 12.81 -3.24
N LEU A 116 11.19 11.61 -3.73
CA LEU A 116 11.10 10.38 -2.97
C LEU A 116 12.27 9.45 -3.31
N ALA A 117 13.03 9.03 -2.29
CA ALA A 117 14.05 7.99 -2.41
C ALA A 117 13.69 6.78 -1.55
N ASN A 118 13.31 5.65 -2.17
CA ASN A 118 12.82 4.47 -1.44
C ASN A 118 13.15 3.08 -2.04
N TRP A 119 13.95 2.99 -3.10
CA TRP A 119 14.17 1.72 -3.82
C TRP A 119 15.62 1.20 -3.79
N HIS A 120 16.60 2.04 -3.48
CA HIS A 120 18.01 1.65 -3.37
C HIS A 120 18.81 2.61 -2.48
N THR A 121 19.78 2.09 -1.74
CA THR A 121 20.62 2.86 -0.80
C THR A 121 22.04 3.14 -1.29
N GLY A 122 22.39 2.67 -2.50
CA GLY A 122 23.73 2.75 -3.06
C GLY A 122 24.72 1.70 -2.54
N ALA A 123 24.31 0.83 -1.60
CA ALA A 123 25.20 -0.21 -1.06
C ALA A 123 25.54 -1.25 -2.14
N LYS A 124 26.80 -1.70 -2.15
CA LYS A 124 27.38 -2.57 -3.20
C LYS A 124 26.58 -3.86 -3.44
N ASP A 125 26.04 -4.45 -2.38
CA ASP A 125 25.32 -5.73 -2.43
C ASP A 125 23.79 -5.55 -2.30
N ALA A 126 23.30 -4.30 -2.27
CA ALA A 126 21.86 -4.04 -2.26
C ALA A 126 21.30 -4.25 -3.67
N ILE A 127 20.39 -5.22 -3.81
CA ILE A 127 19.65 -5.44 -5.04
C ILE A 127 18.57 -4.35 -5.15
N PRO A 128 18.55 -3.56 -6.24
CA PRO A 128 17.44 -2.67 -6.54
C PRO A 128 16.09 -3.37 -6.50
N ALA A 129 15.17 -2.86 -5.68
CA ALA A 129 13.82 -3.38 -5.58
C ALA A 129 12.83 -2.23 -5.78
N VAL A 130 12.70 -1.78 -7.03
CA VAL A 130 11.75 -0.70 -7.37
C VAL A 130 10.30 -1.15 -7.22
N GLY A 131 9.99 -2.39 -7.59
CA GLY A 131 8.60 -2.89 -7.62
C GLY A 131 7.68 -1.94 -8.39
N GLY A 132 6.43 -1.79 -7.93
CA GLY A 132 5.51 -0.77 -8.43
C GLY A 132 5.70 0.65 -7.87
N ALA A 133 6.75 0.93 -7.09
CA ALA A 133 6.85 2.18 -6.33
C ALA A 133 6.89 3.45 -7.22
N MET A 134 7.57 3.38 -8.37
CA MET A 134 7.61 4.52 -9.31
C MET A 134 6.24 4.78 -9.95
N ASP A 135 5.53 3.73 -10.38
CA ASP A 135 4.19 3.85 -10.95
C ASP A 135 3.17 4.40 -9.94
N LEU A 136 3.27 3.99 -8.67
CA LEU A 136 2.44 4.53 -7.58
C LEU A 136 2.73 6.00 -7.31
N ALA A 137 4.02 6.36 -7.20
CA ALA A 137 4.44 7.71 -6.87
C ALA A 137 4.02 8.73 -7.94
N VAL A 138 4.00 8.32 -9.21
CA VAL A 138 3.58 9.17 -10.33
C VAL A 138 2.08 9.09 -10.60
N GLY A 139 1.48 7.91 -10.39
CA GLY A 139 0.13 7.60 -10.84
C GLY A 139 -0.97 7.93 -9.83
N ALA A 140 -0.75 7.72 -8.53
CA ALA A 140 -1.80 7.97 -7.53
C ALA A 140 -2.15 9.46 -7.44
N LYS A 141 -3.43 9.77 -7.19
CA LYS A 141 -3.88 11.18 -7.05
C LYS A 141 -3.22 11.88 -5.85
N LYS A 142 -2.89 11.12 -4.80
CA LYS A 142 -2.13 11.57 -3.63
C LYS A 142 -1.14 10.49 -3.22
N VAL A 143 0.04 10.91 -2.79
CA VAL A 143 1.08 10.04 -2.24
C VAL A 143 1.37 10.47 -0.81
N PHE A 144 1.27 9.51 0.11
CA PHE A 144 1.59 9.67 1.53
C PHE A 144 2.88 8.95 1.88
#